data_AF-A0A7L4RHD4-F1
#
_entry.id   AF-A0A7L4RHD4-F1
#
_cell.length_a   1.000
_cell.length_b   1.000
_cell.length_c   1.000
_cell.angle_alpha   90.00
_cell.angle_beta   90.00
_cell.angle_gamma   90.00
#
_symmetry.space_group_name_H-M   'P 1'
#
loop_
_entity.id
_entity.type
_entity.pdbx_description
1 polymer ?
#
loop_
_entity_poly.entity_id
_entity_poly.type
_entity_poly.pdbx_seq_one_letter_code
_entity_poly.pdbx_strand_id
1 'polypeptide(L)' 'MAESYNFFLKADLSPFIGEWIAIADNRILSHRKSLKETYEEAKKKTTKNILLTRVPDKEEMIL' A
#
# COMPACT_ATOMS: atom_id res chain seq x y z
N MET A 1 2.65 -15.23 2.88
CA MET A 1 3.40 -14.13 2.24
C MET A 1 3.02 -13.86 0.78
N ALA A 2 2.49 -14.83 0.02
CA ALA A 2 2.18 -14.66 -1.41
C ALA A 2 0.86 -13.90 -1.73
N GLU A 3 -0.08 -13.82 -0.79
CA GLU A 3 -1.41 -13.24 -1.07
C GLU A 3 -1.39 -11.71 -1.17
N SER A 4 -0.63 -11.01 -0.31
CA SER A 4 -0.57 -9.54 -0.30
C SER A 4 0.09 -8.97 -1.56
N TYR A 5 1.07 -9.69 -2.11
CA TYR A 5 1.74 -9.32 -3.35
C TYR A 5 0.85 -9.57 -4.58
N ASN A 6 0.11 -10.69 -4.59
CA ASN A 6 -0.91 -10.95 -5.63
C ASN A 6 -2.06 -9.93 -5.59
N PHE A 7 -2.45 -9.46 -4.40
CA PHE A 7 -3.42 -8.37 -4.28
C PHE A 7 -2.85 -7.06 -4.84
N PHE A 8 -1.59 -6.72 -4.51
CA PHE A 8 -0.91 -5.56 -5.08
C PHE A 8 -0.82 -5.62 -6.61
N LEU A 9 -0.58 -6.79 -7.19
CA LEU A 9 -0.49 -6.99 -8.65
C LEU A 9 -1.85 -6.93 -9.36
N LYS A 10 -2.94 -7.34 -8.71
CA LYS A 10 -4.29 -7.40 -9.31
C LYS A 10 -5.16 -6.19 -8.98
N ALA A 11 -4.85 -5.47 -7.89
CA ALA A 11 -5.58 -4.28 -7.50
C ALA A 11 -5.25 -3.15 -8.47
N ASP A 12 -6.28 -2.42 -8.91
CA ASP A 12 -6.07 -1.17 -9.61
C ASP A 12 -5.53 -0.15 -8.60
N LEU A 13 -4.21 0.07 -8.64
CA LEU A 13 -3.50 1.02 -7.79
C LEU A 13 -3.35 2.39 -8.47
N SER A 14 -3.94 2.56 -9.65
CA SER A 14 -4.02 3.84 -10.38
C SER A 14 -4.48 5.02 -9.52
N PRO A 15 -5.47 4.90 -8.60
CA PRO A 15 -5.88 6.04 -7.77
C PRO A 15 -4.88 6.41 -6.66
N PHE A 16 -3.88 5.57 -6.38
CA PHE A 16 -2.90 5.78 -5.31
C PHE A 16 -1.51 6.12 -5.85
N ILE A 17 -1.39 6.40 -7.16
CA ILE A 17 -0.12 6.74 -7.81
C ILE A 17 0.56 7.89 -7.07
N GLY A 18 1.85 7.69 -6.73
CA GLY A 18 2.65 8.65 -5.99
C GLY A 18 2.37 8.71 -4.49
N GLU A 19 1.38 7.98 -3.99
CA GLU A 19 1.07 7.85 -2.56
C GLU A 19 1.75 6.62 -1.93
N TRP A 20 1.95 6.69 -0.61
CA TRP A 20 2.22 5.53 0.22
C TRP A 20 0.92 4.83 0.55
N ILE A 21 0.91 3.51 0.40
CA ILE A 21 -0.19 2.66 0.82
C ILE A 21 0.29 1.71 1.91
N ALA A 22 -0.57 1.49 2.91
CA ALA A 22 -0.40 0.46 3.91
C ALA A 22 -1.37 -0.69 3.63
N ILE A 23 -0.83 -1.88 3.43
CA ILE A 23 -1.59 -3.09 3.17
C ILE A 23 -1.43 -4.05 4.37
N ALA A 24 -2.55 -4.56 4.88
CA ALA A 24 -2.56 -5.68 5.81
C ALA A 24 -3.79 -6.55 5.55
N ASP A 25 -3.72 -7.86 5.83
CA ASP A 25 -4.81 -8.82 5.60
C ASP A 25 -5.43 -8.75 4.19
N ASN A 26 -4.60 -8.56 3.15
CA ASN A 26 -5.04 -8.41 1.76
C ASN A 26 -5.94 -7.19 1.48
N ARG A 27 -5.80 -6.12 2.28
CA ARG A 27 -6.60 -4.89 2.13
C ARG A 27 -5.72 -3.66 2.34
N ILE A 28 -6.05 -2.57 1.63
CA ILE A 28 -5.46 -1.26 1.89
C ILE A 28 -6.11 -0.68 3.15
N LEU A 29 -5.32 -0.48 4.19
CA LEU A 29 -5.79 0.11 5.46
C LEU A 29 -5.71 1.63 5.43
N SER A 30 -4.69 2.20 4.78
CA SER A 30 -4.51 3.64 4.62
C SER A 30 -3.69 3.94 3.37
N HIS A 31 -3.87 5.14 2.84
CA HIS A 31 -3.06 5.71 1.77
C HIS A 31 -2.85 7.21 2.01
N ARG A 32 -1.62 7.70 1.94
CA ARG A 32 -1.27 9.12 2.05
C ARG A 32 0.02 9.41 1.29
N LYS A 33 0.28 10.68 0.96
CA LYS A 33 1.58 11.12 0.42
C LYS A 33 2.76 10.97 1.40
N SER A 34 2.49 10.87 2.70
CA SER A 34 3.52 10.73 3.74
C SER A 34 3.56 9.31 4.30
N LEU A 35 4.77 8.71 4.31
CA LEU A 35 5.03 7.41 4.91
C LEU A 35 4.58 7.36 6.38
N LYS A 36 4.94 8.39 7.15
CA LYS A 36 4.68 8.46 8.59
C LYS A 36 3.19 8.46 8.86
N GLU A 37 2.44 9.32 8.18
CA GLU A 37 0.98 9.40 8.33
C GLU A 37 0.30 8.10 7.91
N THR A 38 0.76 7.49 6.82
CA THR A 38 0.24 6.20 6.35
C THR A 38 0.41 5.12 7.41
N TYR A 39 1.61 5.02 8.01
CA TYR A 39 1.89 4.03 9.06
C TYR A 39 1.10 4.28 10.34
N GLU A 40 1.05 5.53 10.83
CA GLU A 40 0.31 5.86 12.05
C GLU A 40 -1.18 5.56 11.90
N GLU A 41 -1.78 5.86 10.75
CA GLU A 41 -3.17 5.55 10.46
C GLU A 41 -3.41 4.03 10.33
N ALA A 42 -2.49 3.30 9.69
CA ALA A 42 -2.58 1.86 9.58
C ALA A 42 -2.45 1.15 10.94
N LYS A 43 -1.55 1.64 11.80
CA LYS A 43 -1.32 1.12 13.15
C LYS A 43 -2.53 1.31 14.08
N LYS A 44 -3.34 2.35 13.86
CA LYS A 44 -4.63 2.50 14.57
C LYS A 44 -5.67 1.46 14.13
N LYS A 45 -5.57 0.98 12.89
CA LYS A 45 -6.54 0.04 12.30
C LYS A 45 -6.16 -1.43 12.49
N THR A 46 -4.87 -1.73 12.68
CA THR A 46 -4.40 -3.10 12.91
C THR A 46 -3.15 -3.15 13.77
N THR A 47 -3.02 -4.21 14.55
CA THR A 47 -1.79 -4.58 15.27
C THR A 47 -0.96 -5.63 14.51
N LYS A 48 -1.45 -6.10 13.36
CA LYS A 48 -0.77 -7.10 12.51
C LYS A 48 0.33 -6.46 11.66
N ASN A 49 1.12 -7.30 10.96
CA ASN A 49 2.17 -6.84 10.06
C ASN A 49 1.59 -5.98 8.93
N ILE A 50 2.02 -4.73 8.89
CA ILE A 50 1.65 -3.74 7.87
C ILE A 50 2.76 -3.74 6.81
N LEU A 51 2.38 -3.97 5.56
CA LEU A 51 3.24 -3.75 4.40
C LEU A 51 3.06 -2.30 3.94
N LEU A 52 4.10 -1.49 4.11
CA LEU A 52 4.17 -0.13 3.55
C LEU A 52 4.87 -0.20 2.20
N THR A 53 4.20 0.30 1.18
CA THR A 53 4.81 0.43 -0.15
C THR A 53 4.37 1.74 -0.77
N ARG A 54 5.28 2.37 -1.52
CA ARG A 54 4.93 3.53 -2.34
C ARG A 54 4.49 3.02 -3.69
N VAL A 55 3.38 3.53 -4.20
CA VAL A 55 2.94 3.21 -5.55
C VAL A 55 3.81 4.03 -6.50
N PRO A 56 4.67 3.37 -7.32
CA PRO A 56 5.49 4.08 -8.30
C PRO A 56 4.59 4.74 -9.36
N ASP A 57 5.10 5.79 -10.00
CA ASP A 57 4.36 6.43 -11.09
C ASP A 57 4.22 5.47 -12.26
N LYS A 58 3.16 5.63 -13.07
CA LYS A 58 2.77 4.66 -14.11
C LYS A 58 3.90 4.37 -15.12
N GLU A 59 4.87 5.27 -15.22
CA GLU A 59 6.06 5.18 -16.06
C GLU A 59 7.18 4.30 -15.48
N GLU A 60 7.19 4.05 -14.16
CA GLU A 60 8.17 3.20 -13.47
C GLU A 60 7.73 1.72 -13.34
N MET A 61 6.51 1.39 -13.76
CA MET A 61 5.92 0.06 -13.62
C MET A 61 6.29 -0.91 -14.76
N ILE A 62 7.30 -0.55 -15.57
CA ILE A 62 7.79 -1.33 -16.71
C ILE A 62 9.20 -1.82 -16.41
N LEU A 63 9.33 -3.12 -16.10
CA LEU A 63 10.57 -3.87 -16.32
C LEU A 63 10.24 -5.28 -16.80
#